data_AF-A0A2S6IUH8-F1
#
_entry.id   AF-A0A2S6IUH8-F1
#
_cell.length_a   1.000
_cell.length_b   1.000
_cell.length_c   1.000
_cell.angle_alpha   90.00
_cell.angle_beta   90.00
_cell.angle_gamma   90.00
#
_symmetry.space_group_name_H-M   'P 1'
#
loop_
_entity.id
_entity.type
_entity.pdbx_description
1 polymer ?
#
loop_
_entity_poly.entity_id
_entity_poly.type
_entity_poly.pdbx_seq_one_letter_code
_entity_poly.pdbx_strand_id
1 'polypeptide(L)'
;MDVSHRRGGDDEGFTLVELLVVMIIIAVLAAIAVPLYLNQRQAAWATAVSSDAREAATVIVTHSDDSGHFTDAVFRDDAAIAALPNPLNEFKRNRDVGTAVRGIAQNAGGPGPAGFCIVSYHDRAQVWAMYDSVTGPVSRSFTDATTAAVAAGLAAAPTSACGRMTADWATLKSDSRGY
;
A
#
# COMPACT_ATOMS: atom_id res chain seq x y z
N MET A 1 -29.50 66.86 26.45
CA MET A 1 -28.71 65.63 26.68
C MET A 1 -27.85 65.44 25.45
N ASP A 2 -26.59 65.87 25.55
CA ASP A 2 -25.57 65.71 24.51
C ASP A 2 -25.00 64.28 24.61
N VAL A 3 -25.02 63.53 23.52
CA VAL A 3 -24.51 62.15 23.48
C VAL A 3 -23.12 62.18 22.86
N SER A 4 -22.12 62.31 23.72
CA SER A 4 -20.71 62.28 23.36
C SER A 4 -20.28 60.84 23.05
N HIS A 5 -20.29 60.43 21.78
CA HIS A 5 -19.73 59.15 21.33
C HIS A 5 -18.21 59.27 21.17
N ARG A 6 -17.45 58.84 22.18
CA ARG A 6 -16.02 58.53 22.03
C ARG A 6 -15.88 57.13 21.43
N ARG A 7 -15.70 57.04 20.11
CA ARG A 7 -15.14 55.83 19.48
C ARG A 7 -13.62 56.02 19.40
N GLY A 8 -12.93 55.64 20.47
CA GLY A 8 -11.49 55.39 20.48
C GLY A 8 -11.26 53.89 20.29
N GLY A 9 -11.74 53.36 19.17
CA GLY A 9 -11.34 52.05 18.70
C GLY A 9 -10.34 52.30 17.60
N ASP A 10 -9.08 52.00 17.86
CA ASP A 10 -8.02 52.04 16.87
C ASP A 10 -8.34 50.99 15.80
N ASP A 11 -9.12 51.37 14.79
CA ASP A 11 -9.30 50.63 13.54
C ASP A 11 -7.99 50.74 12.75
N GLU A 12 -6.95 50.11 13.27
CA GLU A 12 -5.64 50.00 12.65
C GLU A 12 -5.76 49.03 11.47
N GLY A 13 -6.06 49.59 10.30
CA GLY A 13 -6.22 48.83 9.07
C GLY A 13 -4.91 48.14 8.70
N PHE A 14 -4.94 46.80 8.59
CA PHE A 14 -3.84 45.99 8.07
C PHE A 14 -3.27 46.60 6.79
N THR A 15 -1.96 46.84 6.75
CA THR A 15 -1.35 47.41 5.56
C THR A 15 -1.37 46.37 4.43
N LEU A 16 -1.61 46.80 3.19
CA LEU A 16 -1.51 45.91 2.02
C LEU A 16 -0.11 45.31 1.91
N VAL A 17 0.90 46.04 2.40
CA VAL A 17 2.30 45.60 2.45
C VAL A 17 2.52 44.45 3.45
N GLU A 18 1.88 44.46 4.63
CA GLU A 18 1.94 43.35 5.58
C GLU A 18 1.38 42.06 4.99
N LEU A 19 0.21 42.15 4.36
CA LEU A 19 -0.38 40.98 3.70
C LEU A 19 0.46 40.52 2.50
N LEU A 20 1.13 41.45 1.82
CA LEU A 20 2.01 41.15 0.69
C LEU A 20 3.27 40.37 1.10
N VAL A 21 3.95 40.77 2.18
CA VAL A 21 5.15 40.05 2.63
C VAL A 21 4.79 38.63 3.10
N VAL A 22 3.65 38.46 3.78
CA VAL A 22 3.19 37.15 4.24
C VAL A 22 2.96 36.20 3.07
N MET A 23 2.34 36.67 1.98
CA MET A 23 2.07 35.82 0.81
C MET A 23 3.37 35.35 0.13
N ILE A 24 4.42 36.16 0.18
CA ILE A 24 5.74 35.82 -0.37
C ILE A 24 6.41 34.75 0.49
N ILE A 25 6.34 34.88 1.82
CA ILE A 25 6.93 33.91 2.73
C ILE A 25 6.23 32.54 2.60
N ILE A 26 4.88 32.50 2.60
CA ILE A 26 4.15 31.23 2.43
C ILE A 26 4.40 30.62 1.04
N ALA A 27 4.61 31.43 -0.01
CA ALA A 27 4.92 30.93 -1.34
C ALA A 27 6.27 30.20 -1.38
N VAL A 28 7.30 30.76 -0.73
CA VAL A 28 8.62 30.12 -0.63
C VAL A 28 8.55 28.82 0.20
N LEU A 29 7.82 28.85 1.33
CA LEU A 29 7.64 27.65 2.17
C LEU A 29 6.88 26.54 1.43
N ALA A 30 5.78 26.89 0.75
CA ALA A 30 4.97 25.94 -0.01
C ALA A 30 5.75 25.30 -1.17
N ALA A 31 6.62 26.07 -1.85
CA ALA A 31 7.43 25.56 -2.96
C ALA A 31 8.33 24.38 -2.56
N ILE A 32 8.85 24.37 -1.33
CA ILE A 32 9.69 23.27 -0.80
C ILE A 32 8.82 22.20 -0.12
N ALA A 33 7.79 22.62 0.61
CA ALA A 33 6.97 21.71 1.41
C ALA A 33 6.11 20.77 0.55
N VAL A 34 5.54 21.26 -0.58
CA VAL A 34 4.67 20.46 -1.45
C VAL A 34 5.38 19.24 -2.06
N PRO A 35 6.55 19.35 -2.72
CA PRO A 35 7.21 18.18 -3.29
C PRO A 35 7.69 17.20 -2.21
N LEU A 36 8.15 17.70 -1.05
CA LEU A 36 8.53 16.86 0.09
C LEU A 36 7.34 16.07 0.63
N TYR A 37 6.19 16.74 0.82
CA TYR A 37 4.97 16.12 1.32
C TYR A 37 4.46 15.02 0.37
N LEU A 38 4.49 15.25 -0.95
CA LEU A 38 4.08 14.26 -1.93
C LEU A 38 4.97 13.01 -1.89
N ASN A 39 6.29 13.18 -1.78
CA ASN A 39 7.23 12.06 -1.67
C ASN A 39 7.04 11.27 -0.36
N GLN A 40 6.86 11.97 0.78
CA GLN A 40 6.57 11.31 2.06
C GLN A 40 5.27 10.51 2.02
N ARG A 41 4.23 11.04 1.36
CA ARG A 41 2.95 10.34 1.19
C ARG A 41 3.11 9.06 0.36
N GLN A 42 3.88 9.10 -0.73
CA GLN A 42 4.18 7.90 -1.52
C GLN A 42 4.98 6.86 -0.73
N ALA A 43 5.98 7.29 0.06
CA ALA A 43 6.74 6.40 0.93
C ALA A 43 5.87 5.75 2.02
N ALA A 44 4.89 6.49 2.56
CA ALA A 44 3.92 5.97 3.52
C ALA A 44 3.04 4.87 2.90
N TRP A 45 2.56 5.05 1.67
CA TRP A 45 1.80 4.02 0.95
C TRP A 45 2.64 2.77 0.67
N ALA A 46 3.88 2.93 0.21
CA ALA A 46 4.79 1.81 0.00
C ALA A 46 5.08 1.04 1.29
N THR A 47 5.13 1.75 2.43
CA THR A 47 5.31 1.14 3.75
C THR A 47 4.06 0.39 4.19
N ALA A 48 2.88 1.00 4.06
CA ALA A 48 1.60 0.37 4.38
C ALA A 48 1.42 -0.96 3.62
N VAL A 49 1.57 -0.92 2.30
CA VAL A 49 1.42 -2.10 1.45
C VAL A 49 2.41 -3.21 1.84
N SER A 50 3.65 -2.86 2.15
CA SER A 50 4.64 -3.83 2.59
C SER A 50 4.42 -4.39 4.00
N SER A 51 3.75 -3.62 4.85
CA SER A 51 3.42 -4.03 6.22
C SER A 51 2.32 -5.08 6.17
N ASP A 52 1.26 -4.82 5.42
CA ASP A 52 0.16 -5.77 5.21
C ASP A 52 0.66 -7.09 4.59
N ALA A 53 1.57 -7.04 3.62
CA ALA A 53 2.17 -8.24 3.03
C ALA A 53 2.93 -9.09 4.05
N ARG A 54 3.65 -8.45 5.00
CA ARG A 54 4.41 -9.12 6.05
C ARG A 54 3.51 -9.68 7.14
N GLU A 55 2.50 -8.92 7.55
CA GLU A 55 1.52 -9.39 8.52
C GLU A 55 0.75 -10.58 7.95
N ALA A 56 0.33 -10.51 6.68
CA ALA A 56 -0.32 -11.63 6.01
C ALA A 56 0.59 -12.86 5.94
N ALA A 57 1.90 -12.68 5.73
CA ALA A 57 2.86 -13.78 5.78
C ALA A 57 2.88 -14.46 7.15
N THR A 58 2.91 -13.68 8.24
CA THR A 58 2.85 -14.22 9.59
C THR A 58 1.58 -15.04 9.82
N VAL A 59 0.42 -14.50 9.46
CA VAL A 59 -0.86 -15.20 9.70
C VAL A 59 -0.98 -16.48 8.84
N ILE A 60 -0.50 -16.46 7.60
CA ILE A 60 -0.50 -17.62 6.71
C ILE A 60 0.44 -18.72 7.20
N VAL A 61 1.62 -18.35 7.71
CA VAL A 61 2.55 -19.31 8.31
C VAL A 61 1.90 -19.96 9.53
N THR A 62 1.31 -19.18 10.44
CA THR A 62 0.62 -19.73 11.60
C THR A 62 -0.53 -20.65 11.20
N HIS A 63 -1.34 -20.27 10.22
CA HIS A 63 -2.40 -21.14 9.71
C HIS A 63 -1.85 -22.44 9.10
N SER A 64 -0.71 -22.38 8.42
CA SER A 64 -0.07 -23.55 7.82
C SER A 64 0.55 -24.49 8.85
N ASP A 65 1.01 -23.97 9.99
CA ASP A 65 1.50 -24.77 11.11
C ASP A 65 0.36 -25.63 11.71
N ASP A 66 -0.86 -25.09 11.76
CA ASP A 66 -2.04 -25.79 12.27
C ASP A 66 -2.68 -26.75 11.25
N SER A 67 -2.76 -26.32 9.98
CA SER A 67 -3.48 -27.05 8.92
C SER A 67 -2.59 -27.98 8.09
N GLY A 68 -1.27 -27.85 8.19
CA GLY A 68 -0.28 -28.62 7.44
C GLY A 68 -0.18 -28.26 5.95
N HIS A 69 -0.85 -27.20 5.49
CA HIS A 69 -0.78 -26.75 4.10
C HIS A 69 -0.95 -25.23 3.97
N PHE A 70 -0.41 -24.66 2.90
CA PHE A 70 -0.66 -23.26 2.54
C PHE A 70 -1.96 -23.15 1.74
N THR A 71 -2.83 -22.23 2.14
CA THR A 71 -4.12 -21.99 1.47
C THR A 71 -4.13 -20.64 0.76
N ASP A 72 -4.96 -20.54 -0.27
CA ASP A 72 -5.25 -19.28 -0.93
C ASP A 72 -6.16 -18.44 -0.03
N ALA A 73 -5.88 -17.13 0.04
CA ALA A 73 -6.67 -16.21 0.84
C ALA A 73 -6.73 -14.84 0.18
N VAL A 74 -7.85 -14.13 0.36
CA VAL A 74 -8.01 -12.76 -0.12
C VAL A 74 -8.50 -11.89 1.02
N PHE A 75 -7.66 -10.95 1.44
CA PHE A 75 -7.93 -10.00 2.52
C PHE A 75 -8.39 -8.65 1.93
N ARG A 76 -9.56 -8.66 1.25
CA ARG A 76 -10.08 -7.50 0.49
C ARG A 76 -11.19 -6.71 1.20
N ASP A 77 -11.91 -7.32 2.13
CA ASP A 77 -12.96 -6.67 2.92
C ASP A 77 -13.10 -7.35 4.28
N ASP A 78 -13.51 -6.59 5.30
CA ASP A 78 -13.58 -7.07 6.68
C ASP A 78 -14.52 -8.29 6.80
N ALA A 79 -15.55 -8.37 5.94
CA ALA A 79 -16.50 -9.48 5.90
C ALA A 79 -15.88 -10.76 5.30
N ALA A 80 -15.14 -10.64 4.19
CA ALA A 80 -14.40 -11.75 3.60
C ALA A 80 -13.36 -12.30 4.57
N ILE A 81 -12.67 -11.43 5.31
CA ILE A 81 -11.69 -11.85 6.33
C ILE A 81 -12.39 -12.59 7.47
N ALA A 82 -13.50 -12.05 7.98
CA ALA A 82 -14.23 -12.68 9.08
C ALA A 82 -14.77 -14.08 8.73
N ALA A 83 -14.95 -14.38 7.44
CA ALA A 83 -15.37 -15.69 6.95
C ALA A 83 -14.24 -16.72 6.83
N LEU A 84 -12.97 -16.31 6.95
CA LEU A 84 -11.82 -17.22 6.88
C LEU A 84 -11.66 -18.03 8.17
N PRO A 85 -10.99 -19.21 8.12
CA PRO A 85 -10.67 -19.97 9.32
C PRO A 85 -9.64 -19.22 10.20
N ASN A 86 -9.64 -19.51 11.51
CA ASN A 86 -8.60 -19.03 12.42
C ASN A 86 -7.22 -19.61 11.99
N PRO A 87 -6.11 -18.83 12.01
CA PRO A 87 -5.98 -17.41 12.38
C PRO A 87 -6.15 -16.39 11.24
N LEU A 88 -6.52 -16.82 10.03
CA LEU A 88 -6.66 -15.93 8.88
C LEU A 88 -7.71 -14.83 9.10
N ASN A 89 -8.75 -15.11 9.89
CA ASN A 89 -9.76 -14.11 10.26
C ASN A 89 -9.28 -13.04 11.25
N GLU A 90 -8.09 -13.21 11.85
CA GLU A 90 -7.54 -12.23 12.79
C GLU A 90 -6.73 -11.12 12.09
N PHE A 91 -6.38 -11.30 10.82
CA PHE A 91 -5.59 -10.37 10.02
C PHE A 91 -6.16 -8.94 10.08
N LYS A 92 -5.34 -7.97 10.53
CA LYS A 92 -5.74 -6.57 10.68
C LYS A 92 -5.31 -5.77 9.45
N ARG A 93 -6.16 -5.84 8.44
CA ARG A 93 -5.92 -5.13 7.18
C ARG A 93 -5.84 -3.60 7.34
N ASN A 94 -5.08 -2.97 6.45
CA ASN A 94 -5.31 -1.58 6.11
C ASN A 94 -6.47 -1.48 5.11
N ARG A 95 -7.47 -0.63 5.35
CA ARG A 95 -8.66 -0.51 4.50
C ARG A 95 -8.36 -0.04 3.07
N ASP A 96 -7.29 0.72 2.88
CA ASP A 96 -6.89 1.20 1.57
C ASP A 96 -5.92 0.23 0.85
N VAL A 97 -5.56 -0.89 1.49
CA VAL A 97 -4.70 -1.92 0.94
C VAL A 97 -5.50 -3.21 0.78
N GLY A 98 -5.44 -3.79 -0.41
CA GLY A 98 -5.91 -5.14 -0.63
C GLY A 98 -4.74 -6.11 -0.65
N THR A 99 -4.92 -7.29 -0.05
CA THR A 99 -3.88 -8.33 0.00
C THR A 99 -4.44 -9.65 -0.51
N ALA A 100 -3.71 -10.30 -1.39
CA ALA A 100 -4.03 -11.63 -1.92
C ALA A 100 -2.88 -12.58 -1.62
N VAL A 101 -3.22 -13.81 -1.24
CA VAL A 101 -2.30 -14.89 -0.93
C VAL A 101 -2.58 -16.07 -1.84
N ARG A 102 -1.51 -16.69 -2.29
CA ARG A 102 -1.54 -17.96 -2.97
C ARG A 102 -0.67 -18.98 -2.27
N GLY A 103 -1.28 -20.07 -1.83
CA GLY A 103 -0.59 -21.23 -1.30
C GLY A 103 -0.08 -22.12 -2.43
N ILE A 104 1.14 -22.64 -2.27
CA ILE A 104 1.75 -23.59 -3.20
C ILE A 104 1.93 -24.89 -2.43
N ALA A 105 1.09 -25.88 -2.73
CA ALA A 105 1.20 -27.22 -2.19
C ALA A 105 2.48 -27.91 -2.70
N GLN A 106 3.05 -28.80 -1.87
CA GLN A 106 4.13 -29.69 -2.31
C GLN A 106 3.66 -30.47 -3.55
N ASN A 107 4.47 -30.47 -4.61
CA ASN A 107 4.21 -31.19 -5.86
C ASN A 107 3.13 -30.61 -6.80
N ALA A 108 2.63 -29.39 -6.59
CA ALA A 108 1.68 -28.77 -7.54
C ALA A 108 2.27 -28.57 -8.96
N GLY A 109 3.59 -28.72 -9.15
CA GLY A 109 4.20 -28.87 -10.47
C GLY A 109 5.73 -29.02 -10.46
N GLY A 110 6.26 -29.99 -9.71
CA GLY A 110 7.69 -30.35 -9.69
C GLY A 110 8.29 -30.49 -8.28
N PRO A 111 9.61 -30.80 -8.18
CA PRO A 111 10.31 -31.15 -6.93
C PRO A 111 10.65 -29.91 -6.06
N GLY A 112 9.73 -28.95 -5.97
CA GLY A 112 9.89 -27.75 -5.14
C GLY A 112 9.29 -27.91 -3.74
N PRO A 113 9.81 -27.19 -2.72
CA PRO A 113 9.21 -27.16 -1.39
C PRO A 113 7.84 -26.46 -1.42
N ALA A 114 6.96 -26.80 -0.47
CA ALA A 114 5.75 -26.01 -0.23
C ALA A 114 6.11 -24.56 0.11
N GLY A 115 5.27 -23.62 -0.30
CA GLY A 115 5.48 -22.20 -0.04
C GLY A 115 4.23 -21.37 -0.28
N PHE A 116 4.37 -20.06 -0.21
CA PHE A 116 3.28 -19.12 -0.47
C PHE A 116 3.80 -17.82 -1.07
N CYS A 117 2.93 -17.17 -1.83
CA CYS A 117 3.15 -15.88 -2.46
C CYS A 117 2.08 -14.92 -1.96
N ILE A 118 2.47 -13.71 -1.58
CA ILE A 118 1.54 -12.66 -1.15
C ILE A 118 1.78 -11.44 -2.00
N VAL A 119 0.69 -10.83 -2.45
CA VAL A 119 0.74 -9.52 -3.08
C VAL A 119 -0.23 -8.59 -2.38
N SER A 120 0.28 -7.46 -1.93
CA SER A 120 -0.50 -6.35 -1.40
C SER A 120 -0.44 -5.19 -2.39
N TYR A 121 -1.54 -4.45 -2.52
CA TYR A 121 -1.67 -3.33 -3.46
C TYR A 121 -2.54 -2.23 -2.87
N HIS A 122 -2.28 -0.99 -3.30
CA HIS A 122 -3.10 0.17 -2.97
C HIS A 122 -3.62 0.81 -4.26
N ASP A 123 -4.90 0.60 -4.57
CA ASP A 123 -5.48 0.93 -5.89
C ASP A 123 -5.32 2.40 -6.29
N ARG A 124 -5.54 3.34 -5.35
CA ARG A 124 -5.47 4.78 -5.66
C ARG A 124 -4.04 5.32 -5.80
N ALA A 125 -3.07 4.61 -5.24
CA ALA A 125 -1.68 5.03 -5.21
C ALA A 125 -0.84 4.27 -6.25
N GLN A 126 -1.41 3.20 -6.84
CA GLN A 126 -0.73 2.37 -7.83
C GLN A 126 0.59 1.81 -7.30
N VAL A 127 0.62 1.49 -5.99
CA VAL A 127 1.77 0.90 -5.29
C VAL A 127 1.44 -0.52 -4.90
N TRP A 128 2.41 -1.42 -5.07
CA TRP A 128 2.32 -2.80 -4.64
C TRP A 128 3.60 -3.29 -3.95
N ALA A 129 3.46 -4.36 -3.18
CA ALA A 129 4.56 -5.11 -2.59
C ALA A 129 4.25 -6.60 -2.66
N MET A 130 5.30 -7.40 -2.90
CA MET A 130 5.19 -8.85 -2.88
C MET A 130 5.98 -9.46 -1.71
N TYR A 131 5.55 -10.62 -1.26
CA TYR A 131 6.28 -11.45 -0.32
C TYR A 131 6.31 -12.88 -0.86
N ASP A 132 7.47 -13.51 -0.83
CA ASP A 132 7.70 -14.88 -1.26
C ASP A 132 8.29 -15.65 -0.07
N SER A 133 7.74 -16.82 0.25
CA SER A 133 8.19 -17.63 1.38
C SER A 133 9.62 -18.15 1.25
N VAL A 134 10.16 -18.24 0.04
CA VAL A 134 11.50 -18.77 -0.25
C VAL A 134 12.55 -17.66 -0.24
N THR A 135 12.24 -16.50 -0.83
CA THR A 135 13.19 -15.38 -0.95
C THR A 135 12.98 -14.27 0.08
N GLY A 136 11.89 -14.32 0.85
CA GLY A 136 11.53 -13.30 1.83
C GLY A 136 10.79 -12.11 1.18
N PRO A 137 10.91 -10.88 1.73
CA PRO A 137 10.20 -9.72 1.19
C PRO A 137 10.73 -9.36 -0.21
N VAL A 138 9.89 -9.50 -1.24
CA VAL A 138 10.28 -9.27 -2.63
C VAL A 138 9.63 -8.01 -3.16
N SER A 139 10.48 -7.07 -3.58
CA SER A 139 10.18 -6.01 -4.55
C SER A 139 8.93 -5.16 -4.27
N ARG A 140 9.16 -3.92 -3.84
CA ARG A 140 8.15 -2.86 -3.94
C ARG A 140 8.24 -2.24 -5.32
N SER A 141 7.10 -1.99 -5.96
CA SER A 141 7.08 -1.25 -7.22
C SER A 141 5.80 -0.45 -7.37
N PHE A 142 5.86 0.52 -8.26
CA PHE A 142 4.69 1.22 -8.79
C PHE A 142 4.20 0.44 -10.02
N THR A 143 2.89 0.31 -10.20
CA THR A 143 2.27 -0.27 -11.40
C THR A 143 0.87 0.30 -11.59
N ASP A 144 0.48 0.53 -12.84
CA ASP A 144 -0.89 0.90 -13.17
C ASP A 144 -1.87 -0.29 -13.12
N ALA A 145 -1.39 -1.50 -12.84
CA ALA A 145 -2.21 -2.69 -12.76
C ALA A 145 -3.20 -2.59 -11.58
N THR A 146 -4.47 -2.87 -11.87
CA THR A 146 -5.54 -2.91 -10.87
C THR A 146 -5.36 -4.07 -9.90
N THR A 147 -6.01 -3.99 -8.73
CA THR A 147 -6.24 -5.13 -7.82
C THR A 147 -6.40 -6.48 -8.56
N ALA A 148 -7.29 -6.49 -9.55
CA ALA A 148 -7.72 -7.71 -10.21
C ALA A 148 -6.61 -8.26 -11.11
N ALA A 149 -5.85 -7.38 -11.78
CA ALA A 149 -4.69 -7.78 -12.56
C ALA A 149 -3.54 -8.28 -11.67
N VAL A 150 -3.34 -7.66 -10.50
CA VAL A 150 -2.34 -8.07 -9.51
C VAL A 150 -2.68 -9.44 -8.89
N ALA A 151 -3.94 -9.63 -8.47
CA ALA A 151 -4.43 -10.91 -7.98
C ALA A 151 -4.48 -11.99 -9.08
N ALA A 152 -4.84 -11.64 -10.32
CA ALA A 152 -4.83 -12.57 -11.44
C ALA A 152 -3.41 -13.03 -11.81
N GLY A 153 -2.43 -12.13 -11.77
CA GLY A 153 -1.03 -12.51 -11.96
C GLY A 153 -0.52 -13.43 -10.85
N LEU A 154 -1.02 -13.28 -9.61
CA LEU A 154 -0.75 -14.21 -8.53
C LEU A 154 -1.34 -15.60 -8.82
N ALA A 155 -2.57 -15.68 -9.33
CA ALA A 155 -3.21 -16.94 -9.75
C ALA A 155 -2.60 -17.57 -11.01
N ALA A 156 -1.94 -16.77 -11.87
CA ALA A 156 -1.22 -17.22 -13.06
C ALA A 156 0.25 -17.61 -12.78
N ALA A 157 0.76 -17.37 -11.57
CA ALA A 157 2.11 -17.75 -11.19
C ALA A 157 2.34 -19.28 -11.36
N PRO A 158 3.52 -19.71 -11.83
CA PRO A 158 3.84 -21.13 -11.91
C PRO A 158 4.02 -21.75 -10.53
N THR A 159 4.03 -23.07 -10.50
CA THR A 159 4.12 -23.94 -9.32
C THR A 159 5.50 -23.97 -8.67
N SER A 160 6.52 -23.44 -9.34
CA SER A 160 7.83 -23.12 -8.76
C SER A 160 7.74 -21.70 -8.19
N ALA A 161 8.04 -21.54 -6.90
CA ALA A 161 7.98 -20.30 -6.10
C ALA A 161 8.14 -18.99 -6.90
N CYS A 162 7.40 -17.96 -6.48
CA CYS A 162 7.03 -16.68 -7.11
C CYS A 162 8.08 -15.92 -7.97
N GLY A 163 9.31 -16.42 -8.14
CA GLY A 163 10.38 -15.91 -9.00
C GLY A 163 10.10 -15.86 -10.51
N ARG A 164 9.04 -16.49 -11.03
CA ARG A 164 8.57 -16.21 -12.41
C ARG A 164 7.64 -15.01 -12.46
N MET A 165 6.93 -14.68 -11.36
CA MET A 165 6.26 -13.39 -11.26
C MET A 165 7.30 -12.27 -11.28
N THR A 166 8.41 -12.34 -10.56
CA THR A 166 9.41 -11.25 -10.65
C THR A 166 9.95 -11.02 -12.07
N ALA A 167 10.04 -12.06 -12.91
CA ALA A 167 10.49 -11.98 -14.30
C ALA A 167 9.41 -11.43 -15.28
N ASP A 168 8.20 -11.98 -15.27
CA ASP A 168 7.06 -11.46 -16.10
C ASP A 168 6.51 -10.13 -15.57
N TRP A 169 6.79 -9.78 -14.31
CA TRP A 169 6.43 -8.48 -13.77
C TRP A 169 7.51 -7.43 -14.04
N ALA A 170 8.76 -7.82 -14.23
CA ALA A 170 9.80 -6.90 -14.71
C ALA A 170 9.48 -6.37 -16.12
N THR A 171 8.83 -7.18 -16.96
CA THR A 171 8.33 -6.75 -18.28
C THR A 171 7.10 -5.84 -18.15
N LEU A 172 6.13 -6.14 -17.27
CA LEU A 172 5.02 -5.21 -16.94
C LEU A 172 5.54 -3.86 -16.38
N LYS A 173 6.59 -3.88 -15.56
CA LYS A 173 7.25 -2.69 -15.00
C LYS A 173 8.06 -1.90 -16.03
N SER A 174 8.46 -2.52 -17.14
CA SER A 174 9.17 -1.82 -18.22
C SER A 174 8.23 -0.96 -19.07
N ASP A 175 6.96 -1.38 -19.19
CA ASP A 175 5.94 -0.71 -20.00
C ASP A 175 5.35 0.53 -19.30
N SER A 176 5.31 0.54 -17.96
CA SER A 176 4.78 1.66 -17.17
C SER A 176 5.80 2.77 -16.85
N ARG A 177 7.02 2.71 -17.40
CA ARG A 177 8.05 3.78 -17.25
C ARG A 177 8.09 4.75 -18.44
N GLY A 178 7.10 4.65 -19.33
CA GLY A 178 6.99 5.46 -20.54
C GLY A 178 6.17 6.74 -20.40
N TYR A 179 5.70 7.11 -19.20
CA TYR A 179 4.93 8.35 -18.96
C TYR A 179 5.40 9.07 -17.69
#